data_AF-A0A2G9PNH2-F1
#
_entry.id   AF-A0A2G9PNH2-F1
#
_cell.length_a   1.000
_cell.length_b   1.000
_cell.length_c   1.000
_cell.angle_alpha   90.00
_cell.angle_beta   90.00
_cell.angle_gamma   90.00
#
_symmetry.space_group_name_H-M   'P 1'
#
loop_
_entity.id
_entity.type
_entity.pdbx_description
1 polymer ?
#
loop_
_entity_poly.entity_id
_entity_poly.type
_entity_poly.pdbx_seq_one_letter_code
_entity_poly.pdbx_strand_id
1 'polypeptide(L)'
;MLLACAVTAGVLIITTENFRAKATTTHRDLREEIGTNIQVVRLFGTGGADGYIDNLSVIIRLDGGSDSIQFSNVVLSFSLINATSSLSYGALPSTNNFRMNYLVNGTEHIDGYM
;
A
#
# COMPACT_ATOMS: atom_id res chain seq x y z
N MET A 1 52.22 -15.36 -1.43
CA MET A 1 50.79 -15.75 -1.51
C MET A 1 49.89 -15.05 -0.48
N LEU A 2 50.39 -14.65 0.70
CA LEU A 2 49.57 -13.97 1.73
C LEU A 2 48.87 -12.69 1.25
N LEU A 3 49.54 -11.87 0.43
CA LEU A 3 48.96 -10.64 -0.13
C LEU A 3 47.75 -10.90 -1.04
N ALA A 4 47.83 -11.94 -1.89
CA ALA A 4 46.74 -12.31 -2.78
C ALA A 4 45.53 -12.84 -1.99
N CYS A 5 45.76 -13.64 -0.95
CA CYS A 5 44.71 -14.09 -0.05
C CYS A 5 44.04 -12.94 0.70
N ALA A 6 44.79 -11.91 1.13
CA ALA A 6 44.23 -10.74 1.80
C ALA A 6 43.34 -9.90 0.87
N VAL A 7 43.76 -9.72 -0.40
CA VAL A 7 42.94 -9.02 -1.40
C VAL A 7 41.66 -9.80 -1.71
N THR A 8 41.75 -11.12 -1.91
CA THR A 8 40.57 -11.95 -2.17
C THR A 8 39.65 -12.05 -0.95
N ALA A 9 40.18 -12.15 0.27
CA ALA A 9 39.40 -12.14 1.50
C ALA A 9 38.73 -10.78 1.73
N GLY A 10 39.42 -9.67 1.44
CA GLY A 10 38.84 -8.33 1.49
C GLY A 10 37.64 -8.19 0.54
N VAL A 11 37.78 -8.68 -0.70
CA VAL A 11 36.67 -8.71 -1.67
C VAL A 11 35.54 -9.63 -1.20
N LEU A 12 35.85 -10.80 -0.62
CA LEU A 12 34.85 -11.74 -0.13
C LEU A 12 34.03 -11.17 1.05
N ILE A 13 34.70 -10.48 1.98
CA ILE A 13 34.06 -9.85 3.14
C ILE A 13 33.13 -8.73 2.68
N ILE A 14 33.62 -7.81 1.84
CA ILE A 14 32.82 -6.71 1.29
C ILE A 14 31.61 -7.25 0.53
N THR A 15 31.80 -8.31 -0.27
CA THR A 15 30.70 -8.93 -1.02
C THR A 15 29.68 -9.59 -0.08
N THR A 16 30.15 -10.28 0.98
CA THR A 16 29.28 -10.96 1.95
C THR A 16 28.49 -9.96 2.79
N GLU A 17 29.09 -8.84 3.19
CA GLU A 17 28.43 -7.76 3.92
C GLU A 17 27.33 -7.11 3.07
N ASN A 18 27.63 -6.80 1.81
CA ASN A 18 26.65 -6.29 0.85
C ASN A 18 25.50 -7.29 0.64
N PHE A 19 25.80 -8.59 0.57
CA PHE A 19 24.80 -9.63 0.39
C PHE A 19 23.90 -9.79 1.62
N ARG A 20 24.46 -9.72 2.83
CA ARG A 20 23.70 -9.77 4.10
C ARG A 20 22.82 -8.55 4.29
N ALA A 21 23.35 -7.37 3.99
CA ALA A 21 22.57 -6.14 4.00
C ALA A 21 21.39 -6.26 3.03
N LYS A 22 21.65 -6.69 1.78
CA LYS A 22 20.60 -6.89 0.77
C LYS A 22 19.59 -7.96 1.18
N ALA A 23 20.03 -9.09 1.72
CA ALA A 23 19.14 -10.15 2.19
C ALA A 23 18.22 -9.64 3.32
N THR A 24 18.77 -8.84 4.24
CA THR A 24 17.99 -8.25 5.35
C THR A 24 16.97 -7.24 4.83
N THR A 25 17.37 -6.36 3.90
CA THR A 25 16.42 -5.41 3.30
C THR A 25 15.32 -6.14 2.54
N THR A 26 15.67 -7.12 1.71
CA THR A 26 14.66 -7.90 0.96
C THR A 26 13.75 -8.68 1.89
N HIS A 27 14.27 -9.28 2.97
CA HIS A 27 13.43 -9.95 3.96
C HIS A 27 12.48 -8.98 4.66
N ARG A 28 12.93 -7.77 4.99
CA ARG A 28 12.06 -6.73 5.56
C ARG A 28 10.96 -6.34 4.58
N ASP A 29 11.34 -6.04 3.34
CA ASP A 29 10.41 -5.62 2.27
C ASP A 29 9.38 -6.73 1.99
N LEU A 30 9.80 -7.99 1.94
CA LEU A 30 8.90 -9.14 1.77
C LEU A 30 7.94 -9.29 2.95
N ARG A 31 8.38 -9.06 4.20
CA ARG A 31 7.50 -9.13 5.37
C ARG A 31 6.46 -8.02 5.35
N GLU A 32 6.86 -6.82 4.94
CA GLU A 32 5.96 -5.67 4.78
C GLU A 32 4.92 -5.94 3.67
N GLU A 33 5.35 -6.54 2.55
CA GLU A 33 4.48 -6.89 1.42
C GLU A 33 3.48 -8.02 1.75
N ILE A 34 3.90 -9.07 2.46
CA ILE A 34 3.01 -10.20 2.80
C ILE A 34 2.19 -9.97 4.07
N GLY A 35 2.68 -9.12 4.99
CA GLY A 35 2.03 -8.84 6.27
C GLY A 35 0.91 -7.81 6.14
N THR A 36 0.97 -6.98 5.11
CA THR A 36 0.02 -5.91 4.88
C THR A 36 -1.15 -6.41 4.05
N ASN A 37 -2.33 -6.53 4.66
CA ASN A 37 -3.55 -6.98 4.00
C ASN A 37 -4.69 -5.97 4.20
N ILE A 38 -5.34 -5.61 3.09
CA ILE A 38 -6.50 -4.71 3.07
C ILE A 38 -7.74 -5.55 2.78
N GLN A 39 -8.71 -5.52 3.69
CA GLN A 39 -10.00 -6.15 3.50
C GLN A 39 -11.07 -5.11 3.16
N VAL A 40 -11.79 -5.32 2.06
CA VAL A 40 -13.01 -4.57 1.76
C VAL A 40 -14.15 -5.16 2.59
N VAL A 41 -14.63 -4.42 3.59
CA VAL A 41 -15.71 -4.87 4.49
C VAL A 41 -17.06 -4.76 3.81
N ARG A 42 -17.31 -3.62 3.13
CA ARG A 42 -18.59 -3.38 2.48
C ARG A 42 -18.49 -2.32 1.40
N LEU A 43 -19.34 -2.46 0.39
CA LEU A 43 -19.50 -1.53 -0.72
C LEU A 43 -20.96 -1.08 -0.78
N PHE A 44 -21.19 0.23 -0.80
CA PHE A 44 -22.51 0.84 -0.94
C PHE A 44 -22.55 1.76 -2.17
N GLY A 45 -23.61 1.67 -2.95
CA GLY A 45 -23.90 2.60 -4.04
C GLY A 45 -25.22 3.32 -3.77
N THR A 46 -25.22 4.64 -3.85
CA THR A 46 -26.45 5.46 -3.81
C THR A 46 -26.80 5.86 -5.23
N GLY A 47 -27.96 5.41 -5.70
CA GLY A 47 -28.50 5.75 -7.02
C GLY A 47 -29.02 7.19 -7.10
N GLY A 48 -28.77 7.82 -8.24
CA GLY A 48 -29.34 9.10 -8.64
C GLY A 48 -30.76 8.98 -9.19
N ALA A 49 -31.43 10.12 -9.37
CA ALA A 49 -32.80 10.18 -9.90
C ALA A 49 -32.93 9.79 -11.39
N ASP A 50 -31.79 9.69 -12.08
CA ASP A 50 -31.64 9.37 -13.50
C ASP A 50 -31.37 7.87 -13.76
N GLY A 51 -31.30 7.05 -12.70
CA GLY A 51 -31.04 5.62 -12.80
C GLY A 51 -29.56 5.24 -12.87
N TYR A 52 -28.65 6.21 -12.72
CA TYR A 52 -27.21 5.96 -12.57
C TYR A 52 -26.81 5.90 -11.09
N ILE A 53 -25.63 5.36 -10.78
CA ILE A 53 -25.06 5.40 -9.43
C ILE A 53 -24.23 6.67 -9.29
N ASP A 54 -24.65 7.59 -8.43
CA ASP A 54 -23.98 8.88 -8.24
C ASP A 54 -22.84 8.79 -7.21
N ASN A 55 -23.06 8.00 -6.15
CA ASN A 55 -22.12 7.94 -5.03
C ASN A 55 -21.81 6.49 -4.68
N LEU A 56 -20.53 6.17 -4.62
CA LEU A 56 -20.02 4.86 -4.23
C LEU A 56 -19.16 5.02 -2.97
N SER A 57 -19.56 4.35 -1.89
CA SER A 57 -18.87 4.36 -0.60
C SER A 57 -18.31 2.97 -0.31
N VAL A 58 -17.00 2.91 -0.09
CA VAL A 58 -16.28 1.68 0.24
C VAL A 58 -15.80 1.77 1.68
N ILE A 59 -16.12 0.76 2.49
CA ILE A 59 -15.56 0.61 3.82
C ILE A 59 -14.45 -0.43 3.74
N ILE A 60 -13.23 0.01 3.98
CA ILE A 60 -12.04 -0.82 4.03
C ILE A 60 -11.51 -0.90 5.45
N ARG A 61 -10.88 -2.01 5.79
CA ARG A 61 -10.24 -2.25 7.08
C ARG A 61 -8.91 -2.96 6.87
N LEU A 62 -7.92 -2.56 7.66
CA LEU A 62 -6.63 -3.24 7.73
C LEU A 62 -6.73 -4.47 8.65
N ASP A 63 -6.13 -5.59 8.26
CA ASP A 63 -6.10 -6.79 9.11
C ASP A 63 -5.15 -6.61 10.32
N GLY A 64 -5.34 -7.42 11.35
CA GLY A 64 -4.55 -7.32 12.57
C GLY A 64 -3.09 -7.72 12.32
N GLY A 65 -2.16 -6.79 12.56
CA GLY A 65 -0.72 -7.01 12.39
C GLY A 65 -0.15 -6.56 11.05
N SER A 66 -0.95 -5.87 10.23
CA SER A 66 -0.48 -5.16 9.03
C SER A 66 0.17 -3.83 9.38
N ASP A 67 1.13 -3.41 8.54
CA ASP A 67 1.76 -2.10 8.65
C ASP A 67 0.85 -0.99 8.09
N SER A 68 1.05 0.23 8.57
CA SER A 68 0.24 1.39 8.17
C SER A 68 0.37 1.70 6.68
N ILE A 69 -0.74 1.97 6.00
CA ILE A 69 -0.76 2.23 4.56
C ILE A 69 -1.04 3.70 4.29
N GLN A 70 -0.17 4.37 3.54
CA GLN A 70 -0.38 5.75 3.13
C GLN A 70 -1.42 5.84 2.00
N PHE A 71 -2.50 6.61 2.20
CA PHE A 71 -3.56 6.74 1.20
C PHE A 71 -3.11 7.40 -0.10
N SER A 72 -2.07 8.25 -0.07
CA SER A 72 -1.51 8.85 -1.30
C SER A 72 -0.99 7.82 -2.30
N ASN A 73 -0.64 6.62 -1.83
CA ASN A 73 -0.11 5.54 -2.65
C ASN A 73 -1.18 4.50 -3.00
N VAL A 74 -2.43 4.71 -2.55
CA VAL A 74 -3.57 3.84 -2.84
C VAL A 74 -4.26 4.32 -4.12
N VAL A 75 -4.45 3.40 -5.05
CA VAL A 75 -5.21 3.61 -6.29
C VAL A 75 -6.41 2.68 -6.27
N LEU A 76 -7.61 3.24 -6.37
CA LEU A 76 -8.85 2.47 -6.50
C LEU A 76 -9.19 2.30 -7.97
N SER A 77 -9.19 1.07 -8.47
CA SER A 77 -9.50 0.79 -9.87
C SER A 77 -10.87 0.11 -9.98
N PHE A 78 -11.75 0.70 -10.77
CA PHE A 78 -13.08 0.19 -11.08
C PHE A 78 -13.10 -0.28 -12.52
N SER A 79 -13.49 -1.53 -12.73
CA SER A 79 -13.72 -2.11 -14.05
C SER A 79 -15.22 -2.29 -14.25
N LEU A 80 -15.78 -1.56 -15.21
CA LEU A 80 -17.14 -1.68 -15.69
C LEU A 80 -17.15 -2.45 -17.02
N ILE A 81 -18.34 -2.84 -17.48
CA ILE A 81 -18.53 -3.65 -18.70
C ILE A 81 -17.82 -3.04 -19.93
N ASN A 82 -17.74 -1.72 -20.02
CA ASN A 82 -17.22 -0.99 -21.17
C ASN A 82 -16.14 0.04 -20.83
N ALA A 83 -15.70 0.15 -19.57
CA ALA A 83 -14.72 1.15 -19.17
C ALA A 83 -13.99 0.73 -17.89
N THR A 84 -12.70 1.02 -17.82
CA THR A 84 -11.92 0.94 -16.58
C THR A 84 -11.52 2.35 -16.18
N SER A 85 -11.75 2.71 -14.93
CA SER A 85 -11.30 3.98 -14.37
C SER A 85 -10.52 3.75 -13.09
N SER A 86 -9.54 4.60 -12.83
CA SER A 86 -8.73 4.56 -11.62
C SER A 86 -8.83 5.90 -10.91
N LEU A 87 -9.09 5.85 -9.60
CA LEU A 87 -9.15 7.01 -8.73
C LEU A 87 -7.91 7.04 -7.85
N SER A 88 -7.28 8.20 -7.74
CA SER A 88 -6.20 8.46 -6.79
C SER A 88 -6.71 9.20 -5.55
N TYR A 89 -5.95 9.17 -4.47
CA TYR A 89 -6.31 9.91 -3.28
C TYR A 89 -6.18 11.42 -3.51
N GLY A 90 -7.21 12.18 -3.16
CA GLY A 90 -7.24 13.63 -3.29
C GLY A 90 -8.02 14.34 -2.19
N ALA A 91 -7.87 15.67 -2.12
CA ALA A 91 -8.51 16.48 -1.09
C ALA A 91 -10.05 16.56 -1.25
N LEU A 92 -10.54 16.49 -2.49
CA LEU A 92 -11.96 16.54 -2.82
C LEU A 92 -12.31 15.36 -3.74
N PRO A 93 -13.48 14.72 -3.54
CA PRO A 93 -13.98 13.71 -4.46
C PRO A 93 -14.24 14.33 -5.83
N SER A 94 -13.74 13.68 -6.89
CA SER A 94 -13.92 14.09 -8.28
C SER A 94 -13.91 12.86 -9.18
N THR A 95 -14.06 13.06 -10.49
CA THR A 95 -13.98 11.97 -11.49
C THR A 95 -12.66 11.19 -11.43
N ASN A 96 -11.60 11.78 -10.87
CA ASN A 96 -10.27 11.19 -10.79
C ASN A 96 -9.82 10.94 -9.35
N ASN A 97 -10.54 11.47 -8.36
CA ASN A 97 -10.10 11.50 -6.97
C ASN A 97 -11.14 10.87 -6.04
N PHE A 98 -10.67 10.05 -5.11
CA PHE A 98 -11.48 9.63 -3.95
C PHE A 98 -10.99 10.34 -2.68
N ARG A 99 -11.91 10.48 -1.71
CA ARG A 99 -11.61 10.99 -0.38
C ARG A 99 -11.92 9.90 0.65
N MET A 100 -11.06 9.80 1.66
CA MET A 100 -11.26 8.93 2.80
C MET A 100 -11.88 9.70 3.96
N ASN A 101 -12.78 9.03 4.68
CA ASN A 101 -13.31 9.52 5.94
C ASN A 101 -13.06 8.43 6.99
N TYR A 102 -12.36 8.79 8.07
CA TYR A 102 -12.07 7.85 9.14
C TYR A 102 -13.33 7.57 9.95
N LEU A 103 -13.70 6.30 10.05
CA LEU A 103 -14.85 5.86 10.86
C LEU A 103 -14.47 5.58 12.31
N VAL A 104 -13.18 5.30 12.57
CA VAL A 104 -12.64 5.01 13.91
C VAL A 104 -11.39 5.85 14.12
N ASN A 105 -11.47 6.80 15.05
CA ASN A 105 -10.33 7.63 15.44
C ASN A 105 -9.83 7.13 16.80
N GLY A 106 -8.93 6.15 16.78
CA GLY A 106 -8.24 5.66 17.98
C GLY A 106 -7.02 6.52 18.33
N THR A 107 -6.34 6.16 19.41
CA THR A 107 -5.09 6.82 19.85
C THR A 107 -3.92 6.66 18.86
N GLU A 108 -4.02 5.71 17.93
CA GLU A 108 -3.02 5.44 16.87
C GLU A 108 -3.41 6.07 15.52
N HIS A 109 -4.37 6.99 15.51
CA HIS A 109 -4.79 7.70 14.30
C HIS A 109 -3.66 8.58 13.73
N ILE A 110 -3.38 8.43 12.44
CA ILE A 110 -2.43 9.27 11.70
C ILE A 110 -3.12 9.77 10.43
N ASP A 111 -3.16 11.10 10.25
CA ASP A 111 -3.74 11.71 9.06
C ASP A 111 -2.98 11.28 7.79
N GLY A 112 -3.71 10.68 6.85
CA GLY A 112 -3.18 10.21 5.57
C GLY A 112 -2.82 8.73 5.57
N TYR A 113 -3.05 8.01 6.67
CA TYR A 113 -2.69 6.61 6.84
C TYR A 113 -3.87 5.78 7.37
N MET A 114 -3.94 4.52 6.92
CA MET A 114 -4.82 3.46 7.44
C MET A 114 -4.01 2.50 8.31
#